data_AF-A0A2X4UM58-F1
#
_entry.id   AF-A0A2X4UM58-F1
#
_cell.length_a   1.000
_cell.length_b   1.000
_cell.length_c   1.000
_cell.angle_alpha   90.00
_cell.angle_beta   90.00
_cell.angle_gamma   90.00
#
_symmetry.space_group_name_H-M   'P 1'
#
loop_
_entity.id
_entity.type
_entity.pdbx_description
1 polymer ?
#
loop_
_entity_poly.entity_id
_entity_poly.type
_entity_poly.pdbx_seq_one_letter_code
_entity_poly.pdbx_strand_id
1 'polypeptide(L)' 'MIFINSSPEVNHYAAFLFDQNTPKSADFCQYRVTVSEIEKRTGLIIWAGLPEDVQASLKSKPGVLPELMGCKS' A
#
# COMPACT_ATOMS: atom_id res chain seq x y z
N MET A 1 5.56 0.45 1.59
CA MET A 1 5.03 0.39 0.21
C MET A 1 5.86 -0.62 -0.56
N ILE A 2 5.25 -1.68 -1.07
CA ILE A 2 5.96 -2.75 -1.79
C ILE A 2 5.10 -3.17 -2.99
N PHE A 3 5.71 -3.46 -4.13
CA PHE A 3 5.10 -4.13 -5.27
C PHE A 3 6.04 -5.23 -5.77
N ILE A 4 5.50 -6.27 -6.39
CA ILE A 4 6.29 -7.36 -6.99
C ILE A 4 6.33 -7.15 -8.51
N ASN A 5 7.48 -7.45 -9.14
CA ASN A 5 7.78 -7.27 -10.57
C ASN A 5 7.94 -5.79 -11.01
N SER A 6 7.56 -5.47 -12.25
CA SER A 6 8.01 -4.27 -12.96
C SER A 6 7.27 -2.99 -12.59
N SER A 7 5.98 -3.06 -12.23
CA SER A 7 5.14 -1.90 -11.93
C SER A 7 3.90 -2.28 -11.09
N PRO A 8 3.47 -1.45 -10.12
CA PRO A 8 2.21 -1.64 -9.38
C PRO A 8 0.96 -1.47 -10.26
N GLU A 9 1.10 -0.93 -11.48
CA GLU A 9 -0.01 -0.80 -12.43
C GLU A 9 -0.55 -2.15 -12.90
N VAL A 10 0.36 -3.08 -13.17
CA VAL A 10 0.05 -4.40 -13.74
C VAL A 10 0.35 -5.55 -12.78
N ASN A 11 0.76 -5.25 -11.54
CA ASN A 11 1.10 -6.25 -10.53
C ASN A 11 0.53 -5.94 -9.16
N HIS A 12 0.57 -6.93 -8.28
CA HIS A 12 0.13 -6.79 -6.90
C HIS A 12 1.02 -5.85 -6.11
N TYR A 13 0.39 -4.98 -5.32
CA TYR A 13 1.05 -4.05 -4.41
C TYR A 13 0.45 -4.13 -2.99
N ALA A 14 1.20 -3.61 -2.03
CA ALA A 14 0.77 -3.46 -0.65
C ALA A 14 1.23 -2.12 -0.06
N ALA A 15 0.38 -1.57 0.81
CA ALA A 15 0.67 -0.40 1.61
C ALA A 15 0.30 -0.72 3.07
N PHE A 16 1.20 -0.36 3.99
CA PHE A 16 1.01 -0.57 5.42
C PHE A 16 1.42 0.71 6.17
N LEU A 17 0.73 1.01 7.26
CA LEU A 17 1.06 2.13 8.14
C LEU A 17 0.91 1.71 9.59
N PHE A 18 1.98 1.87 10.37
CA PHE A 18 2.05 1.49 11.77
C PHE A 18 2.22 2.74 12.63
N ASP A 19 1.50 2.80 13.75
CA ASP A 19 1.81 3.78 14.79
C ASP A 19 3.14 3.41 15.47
N GLN A 20 3.88 4.40 15.97
CA GLN A 20 5.14 4.14 16.66
C GLN A 20 4.97 3.28 17.93
N ASN A 21 3.79 3.29 18.53
CA ASN A 21 3.46 2.48 19.70
C ASN A 21 2.88 1.10 19.34
N THR A 22 2.96 0.70 18.07
CA THR A 22 2.47 -0.63 17.63
C THR A 22 3.15 -1.73 18.46
N PRO A 23 2.38 -2.64 19.09
CA PRO A 23 2.94 -3.72 19.90
C PRO A 23 3.90 -4.60 19.09
N LYS A 24 4.94 -5.11 19.75
CA LYS A 24 5.93 -6.02 19.13
C LYS A 24 5.30 -7.29 18.52
N SER A 25 4.18 -7.76 19.07
CA SER A 25 3.45 -8.94 18.63
C SER A 25 2.30 -8.63 17.66
N ALA A 26 2.17 -7.38 17.21
CA ALA A 26 1.06 -6.99 16.35
C ALA A 26 1.13 -7.71 15.00
N ASP A 27 -0.04 -8.14 14.51
CA ASP A 27 -0.17 -8.72 13.19
C ASP A 27 -0.16 -7.61 12.13
N PHE A 28 0.85 -7.61 11.27
CA PHE A 28 1.02 -6.61 10.23
C PHE A 28 -0.17 -6.55 9.25
N CYS A 29 -0.93 -7.64 9.12
CA CYS A 29 -2.12 -7.73 8.27
C CYS A 29 -3.26 -6.81 8.71
N GLN A 30 -3.27 -6.39 9.98
CA GLN A 30 -4.28 -5.47 10.53
C GLN A 30 -3.99 -4.00 10.18
N TYR A 31 -2.82 -3.71 9.60
CA TYR A 31 -2.34 -2.34 9.34
C TYR A 31 -2.27 -2.02 7.84
N ARG A 32 -3.06 -2.73 7.03
CA ARG A 32 -3.22 -2.48 5.59
C ARG A 32 -3.93 -1.15 5.38
N VAL A 33 -3.36 -0.30 4.52
CA VAL A 33 -3.92 1.01 4.16
C VAL A 33 -3.90 1.20 2.65
N THR A 34 -4.43 2.33 2.19
CA THR A 34 -4.27 2.75 0.79
C THR A 34 -3.00 3.59 0.63
N VAL A 35 -2.50 3.69 -0.59
CA VAL A 35 -1.37 4.59 -0.89
C VAL A 35 -1.76 6.05 -0.67
N SER A 36 -2.99 6.41 -1.05
CA SER A 36 -3.52 7.76 -0.88
C SER A 36 -3.57 8.20 0.60
N GLU A 37 -3.79 7.28 1.53
CA GLU A 37 -3.70 7.60 2.97
C GLU A 37 -2.28 7.98 3.37
N ILE A 38 -1.27 7.24 2.90
CA ILE A 38 0.14 7.54 3.16
C ILE A 38 0.51 8.91 2.58
N GLU A 39 0.11 9.18 1.34
CA GLU A 39 0.39 10.46 0.67
C GLU A 39 -0.24 11.64 1.41
N LYS A 40 -1.51 11.53 1.84
CA LYS A 40 -2.18 12.58 2.62
C LYS A 40 -1.47 12.89 3.93
N ARG A 41 -0.92 11.89 4.60
CA ARG A 41 -0.21 12.07 5.88
C ARG A 41 1.22 12.59 5.72
N THR A 42 1.84 12.38 4.56
CA THR A 42 3.26 12.66 4.33
C THR A 42 3.52 13.85 3.41
N GLY A 43 2.54 14.26 2.60
CA GLY A 43 2.72 15.28 1.55
C GLY A 43 3.52 14.79 0.35
N LEU A 44 3.76 13.48 0.23
CA LEU A 44 4.51 12.89 -0.88
C LEU A 44 3.58 12.48 -2.04
N ILE A 45 4.16 12.35 -3.23
CA ILE A 45 3.56 11.66 -4.38
C ILE A 45 4.39 10.41 -4.65
N ILE A 46 3.84 9.25 -4.28
CA ILE A 46 4.46 7.94 -4.46
C ILE A 46 4.08 7.41 -5.85
N TRP A 47 4.99 6.72 -6.54
CA TRP A 47 4.77 6.29 -7.93
C TRP A 47 4.38 7.43 -8.88
N ALA A 48 5.01 8.60 -8.70
CA ALA A 48 4.73 9.82 -9.47
C ALA A 48 4.95 9.68 -11.00
N GLY A 49 5.66 8.64 -11.45
CA GLY A 49 5.85 8.33 -12.87
C GLY A 49 4.71 7.57 -13.54
N LEU A 50 3.67 7.16 -12.80
CA LEU A 50 2.49 6.52 -13.38
C LEU A 50 1.56 7.57 -14.01
N PRO A 51 0.75 7.20 -15.03
CA PRO A 51 -0.32 8.05 -15.54
C PRO A 51 -1.29 8.51 -14.44
N GLU A 52 -1.86 9.72 -14.54
CA GLU A 52 -2.71 10.28 -13.48
C GLU A 52 -3.98 9.45 -13.21
N ASP A 53 -4.59 8.91 -14.25
CA ASP A 53 -5.75 8.02 -14.16
C ASP A 53 -5.42 6.71 -13.46
N VAL A 54 -4.24 6.16 -13.76
CA VAL A 54 -3.67 4.96 -13.11
C VAL A 54 -3.41 5.24 -11.63
N GLN A 55 -2.80 6.39 -11.31
CA GLN A 55 -2.57 6.82 -9.93
C GLN A 55 -3.90 6.94 -9.15
N ALA A 56 -4.89 7.65 -9.70
CA ALA A 56 -6.19 7.87 -9.05
C ALA A 56 -6.92 6.55 -8.77
N SER A 57 -6.89 5.61 -9.72
CA SER A 57 -7.55 4.31 -9.58
C SER A 57 -6.85 3.37 -8.59
N LEU A 58 -5.52 3.26 -8.65
CA LEU A 58 -4.75 2.34 -7.80
C LEU A 58 -4.62 2.85 -6.37
N LYS A 59 -4.21 4.11 -6.19
CA LYS A 59 -3.83 4.62 -4.86
C LYS A 59 -5.01 4.75 -3.90
N SER A 60 -6.24 4.76 -4.43
CA SER A 60 -7.48 4.83 -3.64
C SER A 60 -7.95 3.48 -3.13
N LYS A 61 -7.34 2.36 -3.55
CA LYS A 61 -7.74 1.00 -3.18
C LYS A 61 -6.61 0.28 -2.43
N PRO A 62 -6.91 -0.51 -1.39
CA PRO A 62 -5.96 -1.46 -0.84
C PRO A 62 -5.57 -2.48 -1.90
N GLY A 63 -4.28 -2.81 -2.00
CA GLY A 63 -3.80 -3.85 -2.92
C GLY A 63 -3.91 -5.25 -2.31
N VAL A 64 -3.82 -6.27 -3.17
CA VAL A 64 -4.01 -7.70 -2.83
C VAL A 64 -2.71 -8.44 -2.52
N LEU A 65 -1.55 -7.79 -2.68
CA LEU A 65 -0.27 -8.41 -2.32
C LEU A 65 -0.21 -8.95 -0.88
N PRO A 66 -0.86 -8.34 0.14
CA PRO A 66 -0.85 -8.89 1.49
C PRO A 66 -1.39 -10.33 1.58
N GLU A 67 -2.32 -10.75 0.71
CA GLU A 67 -2.84 -12.13 0.69
C GLU A 67 -1.75 -13.13 0.32
N LEU A 68 -0.85 -12.75 -0.58
CA LEU A 68 0.33 -13.55 -0.95
C LEU A 68 1.42 -13.52 0.13
N MET A 69 1.30 -12.62 1.11
CA MET A 69 2.20 -12.51 2.28
C MET A 69 1.63 -13.24 3.52
N GLY A 70 0.53 -13.97 3.39
CA GLY A 70 -0.09 -14.73 4.49
C GLY A 70 -1.20 -13.99 5.24
N CYS A 71 -1.60 -12.80 4.79
CA CYS A 71 -2.76 -12.11 5.34
C CYS A 71 -4.06 -12.74 4.87
N LYS A 72 -5.06 -12.78 5.76
CA LYS A 72 -6.41 -13.18 5.41
C LYS A 72 -7.27 -11.93 5.17
N SER A 73 -8.18 -12.04 4.21
CA SER A 73 -9.25 -11.08 3.95
C SER A 73 -10.25 -11.07 5.09
#